data_AF-A0A7X9BDD9-F1
#
_entry.id   AF-A0A7X9BDD9-F1
#
_cell.length_a   1.000
_cell.length_b   1.000
_cell.length_c   1.000
_cell.angle_alpha   90.00
_cell.angle_beta   90.00
_cell.angle_gamma   90.00
#
_symmetry.space_group_name_H-M   'P 1'
#
loop_
_entity.id
_entity.type
_entity.pdbx_description
1 polymer ?
#
loop_
_entity_poly.entity_id
_entity_poly.type
_entity_poly.pdbx_seq_one_letter_code
_entity_poly.pdbx_strand_id
1 'polypeptide(L)'
;MDEVKKIALETLQSISPIVVMVIVLQLIFFDDPLSQVLQFAIGAVMVTVGLWLFLVGVQVGLLRIGEIIGSELPQRASFPVILLFVFIIGIAIIMAEPNIMVLSEQIGYVAGDAISKIVLITFVGVGLGLFLVIAVVRVFLGVPLKYVLLAGYVLVFALSYFVPPDFVPLSFDAGGVATGPLTVPFVMALGVGITSVISGKGTLSDSFGFIGLSALGPVLAVMLLGVIYT
;
A
#
# COMPACT_ATOMS: atom_id res chain seq x y z
N MET A 1 -21.98 -1.43 16.10
CA MET A 1 -21.35 -2.55 16.84
C MET A 1 -21.03 -3.73 15.93
N ASP A 2 -21.85 -4.02 14.92
CA ASP A 2 -21.63 -5.17 14.02
C ASP A 2 -20.39 -5.00 13.13
N GLU A 3 -20.13 -3.78 12.65
CA GLU A 3 -18.94 -3.46 11.85
C GLU A 3 -17.63 -3.65 12.64
N VAL A 4 -17.59 -3.21 13.89
CA VAL A 4 -16.44 -3.41 14.79
C VAL A 4 -16.15 -4.90 15.04
N LYS A 5 -17.21 -5.70 15.23
CA LYS A 5 -17.08 -7.16 15.40
C LYS A 5 -16.62 -7.84 14.11
N LYS A 6 -17.10 -7.37 12.96
CA LYS A 6 -16.69 -7.87 11.64
C LYS A 6 -15.20 -7.65 11.40
N ILE A 7 -14.70 -6.42 11.62
CA ILE A 7 -13.27 -6.09 11.49
C ILE A 7 -12.42 -6.97 12.43
N ALA A 8 -12.88 -7.19 13.67
CA ALA A 8 -12.18 -8.06 14.62
C ALA A 8 -12.02 -9.48 14.06
N LEU A 9 -13.11 -10.02 13.50
CA LEU A 9 -13.13 -11.37 12.94
C LEU A 9 -12.25 -11.48 11.69
N GLU A 10 -12.32 -10.51 10.78
CA GLU A 10 -11.49 -10.44 9.58
C GLU A 10 -10.00 -10.34 9.93
N THR A 11 -9.66 -9.53 10.93
CA THR A 11 -8.28 -9.38 11.43
C THR A 11 -7.76 -10.71 11.98
N LEU A 12 -8.56 -11.38 12.81
CA LEU A 12 -8.20 -12.66 13.40
C LEU A 12 -8.05 -13.77 12.34
N GLN A 13 -8.95 -13.82 11.36
CA GLN A 13 -8.88 -14.75 10.24
C GLN A 13 -7.67 -14.50 9.34
N SER A 14 -7.23 -13.24 9.20
CA SER A 14 -6.08 -12.88 8.36
C SER A 14 -4.75 -13.21 9.05
N ILE A 15 -4.65 -13.00 10.37
CA ILE A 15 -3.40 -13.19 11.13
C ILE A 15 -3.22 -14.65 11.56
N SER A 16 -4.29 -15.35 11.92
CA SER A 16 -4.20 -16.71 12.49
C SER A 16 -3.43 -17.71 11.63
N PRO A 17 -3.54 -17.76 10.29
CA PRO A 17 -2.77 -18.72 9.49
C PRO A 17 -1.26 -18.48 9.59
N ILE A 18 -0.83 -17.21 9.64
CA ILE A 18 0.58 -16.83 9.76
C ILE A 18 1.10 -17.22 11.15
N VAL A 19 0.34 -16.91 12.20
CA VAL A 19 0.73 -17.25 13.58
C VAL A 19 0.83 -18.75 13.77
N VAL A 20 -0.14 -19.51 13.25
CA VAL A 20 -0.11 -20.97 13.29
C VAL A 20 1.09 -21.51 12.51
N MET A 21 1.35 -21.00 11.31
CA MET A 21 2.50 -21.41 10.51
C MET A 21 3.81 -21.16 11.27
N VAL A 22 4.01 -19.97 11.85
CA VAL A 22 5.23 -19.65 12.59
C VAL A 22 5.40 -20.55 13.80
N ILE A 23 4.36 -20.79 14.60
CA ILE A 23 4.42 -21.70 15.76
C ILE A 23 4.78 -23.11 15.32
N VAL A 24 4.19 -23.60 14.23
CA VAL A 24 4.51 -24.93 13.67
C VAL A 24 5.98 -24.99 13.24
N LEU A 25 6.48 -23.95 12.58
CA LEU A 25 7.89 -23.88 12.20
C LEU A 25 8.82 -23.88 13.41
N GLN A 26 8.54 -23.05 14.42
CA GLN A 26 9.36 -22.97 15.64
C GLN A 26 9.43 -24.30 16.39
N LEU A 27 8.30 -25.00 16.52
CA LEU A 27 8.21 -26.25 17.27
C LEU A 27 8.75 -27.47 16.51
N ILE A 28 8.62 -27.52 15.18
CA ILE A 28 8.98 -28.71 14.38
C ILE A 28 10.37 -28.58 13.74
N PHE A 29 10.72 -27.40 13.24
CA PHE A 29 11.92 -27.21 12.40
C PHE A 29 13.08 -26.54 13.15
N PHE A 30 12.79 -25.66 14.11
CA PHE A 30 13.82 -24.88 14.81
C PHE A 30 14.11 -25.36 16.24
N ASP A 31 13.29 -26.29 16.78
CA ASP A 31 13.39 -26.80 18.16
C ASP A 31 13.51 -25.67 19.21
N ASP A 32 12.78 -24.57 18.99
CA ASP A 32 12.86 -23.39 19.85
C ASP A 32 12.36 -23.70 21.28
N PRO A 33 13.00 -23.15 22.33
CA PRO A 33 12.51 -23.26 23.69
C PRO A 33 11.07 -22.76 23.82
N LEU A 34 10.25 -23.45 24.63
CA LEU A 34 8.84 -23.09 24.84
C LEU A 34 8.64 -21.64 25.30
N SER A 35 9.61 -21.06 26.00
CA SER A 35 9.60 -19.65 26.39
C SER A 35 9.58 -18.69 25.19
N GLN A 36 10.31 -18.99 24.11
CA GLN A 36 10.34 -18.17 22.89
C GLN A 36 9.03 -18.29 22.12
N VAL A 37 8.47 -19.51 22.03
CA VAL A 37 7.17 -19.76 21.38
C VAL A 37 6.05 -19.03 22.12
N LEU A 38 6.06 -19.05 23.46
CA LEU A 38 5.10 -18.29 24.28
C LEU A 38 5.28 -16.78 24.11
N GLN A 39 6.52 -16.29 24.06
CA GLN A 39 6.81 -14.87 23.81
C GLN A 39 6.26 -14.42 22.45
N PHE A 40 6.46 -15.23 21.40
CA PHE A 40 5.88 -14.98 20.08
C PHE A 40 4.35 -15.00 20.14
N ALA A 41 3.74 -16.00 20.78
CA ALA A 41 2.28 -16.12 20.87
C ALA A 41 1.65 -14.91 21.59
N ILE A 42 2.25 -14.45 22.69
CA ILE A 42 1.81 -13.24 23.41
C ILE A 42 1.95 -12.01 22.51
N GLY A 43 3.10 -11.86 21.83
CA GLY A 43 3.31 -10.77 20.87
C GLY A 43 2.29 -10.78 19.73
N ALA A 44 1.98 -11.95 19.18
CA ALA A 44 0.98 -12.12 18.13
C ALA A 44 -0.43 -11.70 18.59
N VAL A 45 -0.82 -12.02 19.83
CA VAL A 45 -2.08 -11.55 20.42
C VAL A 45 -2.08 -10.03 20.55
N MET A 46 -1.00 -9.43 21.08
CA MET A 46 -0.88 -7.98 21.22
C MET A 46 -0.97 -7.25 19.87
N VAL A 47 -0.27 -7.76 18.84
CA VAL A 47 -0.32 -7.21 17.47
C VAL A 47 -1.72 -7.36 16.88
N THR A 48 -2.39 -8.50 17.08
CA THR A 48 -3.74 -8.73 16.57
C THR A 48 -4.73 -7.73 17.17
N VAL A 49 -4.68 -7.51 18.48
CA VAL A 49 -5.54 -6.54 19.16
C VAL A 49 -5.20 -5.11 18.72
N GLY A 50 -3.91 -4.76 18.62
CA GLY A 50 -3.46 -3.46 18.15
C GLY A 50 -3.92 -3.16 16.72
N LEU A 51 -3.76 -4.12 15.81
CA LEU A 51 -4.18 -3.97 14.40
C LEU A 51 -5.70 -3.87 14.29
N TRP A 52 -6.45 -4.62 15.08
CA TRP A 52 -7.91 -4.50 15.12
C TRP A 52 -8.34 -3.08 15.52
N LEU A 53 -7.82 -2.55 16.62
CA LEU A 53 -8.13 -1.20 17.08
C LEU A 53 -7.72 -0.14 16.04
N PHE A 54 -6.56 -0.32 15.41
CA PHE A 54 -6.08 0.53 14.33
C PHE A 54 -7.03 0.54 13.13
N LEU A 55 -7.43 -0.64 12.62
CA LEU A 55 -8.34 -0.78 11.48
C LEU A 55 -9.72 -0.18 11.74
N VAL A 56 -10.23 -0.31 12.97
CA VAL A 56 -11.46 0.38 13.39
C VAL A 56 -11.28 1.91 13.26
N GLY A 57 -10.16 2.44 13.73
CA GLY A 57 -9.83 3.87 13.60
C GLY A 57 -9.74 4.33 12.14
N VAL A 58 -9.08 3.54 11.29
CA VAL A 58 -8.95 3.81 9.84
C VAL A 58 -10.33 3.84 9.16
N GLN A 59 -11.19 2.85 9.41
CA GLN A 59 -12.50 2.80 8.78
C GLN A 59 -13.42 3.95 9.24
N VAL A 60 -13.44 4.27 10.54
CA VAL A 60 -14.32 5.33 11.06
C VAL A 60 -13.83 6.72 10.65
N GLY A 61 -12.51 6.93 10.59
CA GLY A 61 -11.91 8.23 10.30
C GLY A 61 -11.49 8.38 8.83
N LEU A 62 -10.43 7.66 8.44
CA LEU A 62 -9.72 7.88 7.18
C LEU A 62 -10.57 7.59 5.94
N LEU A 63 -11.43 6.57 5.97
CA LEU A 63 -12.31 6.26 4.85
C LEU A 63 -13.27 7.43 4.56
N ARG A 64 -13.95 7.96 5.59
CA ARG A 64 -14.84 9.12 5.45
C ARG A 64 -14.10 10.37 4.96
N ILE A 65 -12.89 10.59 5.47
CA ILE A 65 -12.05 11.72 5.04
C ILE A 65 -11.72 11.58 3.54
N GLY A 66 -11.31 10.38 3.10
CA GLY A 66 -11.02 10.11 1.69
C GLY A 66 -12.22 10.37 0.78
N GLU A 67 -13.41 9.92 1.17
CA GLU A 67 -14.65 10.15 0.41
C GLU A 67 -15.00 11.63 0.29
N ILE A 68 -14.99 12.36 1.43
CA ILE A 68 -15.33 13.79 1.48
C ILE A 68 -14.33 14.59 0.64
N ILE A 69 -13.03 14.34 0.81
CA ILE A 69 -11.99 15.01 0.02
C ILE A 69 -12.19 14.68 -1.46
N GLY A 70 -12.40 13.40 -1.78
CA GLY A 70 -12.57 12.94 -3.15
C GLY A 70 -13.78 13.55 -3.84
N SER A 71 -14.89 13.77 -3.14
CA SER A 71 -16.09 14.38 -3.72
C SER A 71 -16.06 15.91 -3.74
N GLU A 72 -15.47 16.57 -2.73
CA GLU A 72 -15.45 18.04 -2.66
C GLU A 72 -14.33 18.65 -3.51
N LEU A 73 -13.17 18.00 -3.59
CA LEU A 73 -12.00 18.54 -4.28
C LEU A 73 -12.26 18.79 -5.78
N PRO A 74 -12.86 17.86 -6.56
CA PRO A 74 -13.14 18.11 -7.97
C PRO A 74 -14.23 19.16 -8.22
N GLN A 75 -15.08 19.43 -7.23
CA GLN A 75 -16.13 20.46 -7.33
C GLN A 75 -15.58 21.88 -7.10
N ARG A 76 -14.52 22.02 -6.30
CA ARG A 76 -14.01 23.31 -5.83
C ARG A 76 -12.66 23.71 -6.41
N ALA A 77 -11.86 22.75 -6.88
CA ALA A 77 -10.49 22.98 -7.34
C ALA A 77 -10.36 22.84 -8.86
N SER A 78 -9.40 23.56 -9.44
CA SER A 78 -9.03 23.38 -10.85
C SER A 78 -8.28 22.06 -11.06
N PHE A 79 -8.32 21.51 -12.27
CA PHE A 79 -7.70 20.23 -12.59
C PHE A 79 -6.23 20.10 -12.15
N PRO A 80 -5.34 21.09 -12.39
CA PRO A 80 -3.95 21.01 -11.91
C PRO A 80 -3.81 20.96 -10.38
N VAL A 81 -4.72 21.63 -9.66
CA VAL A 81 -4.73 21.63 -8.18
C VAL A 81 -5.14 20.25 -7.66
N ILE A 82 -6.09 19.58 -8.32
CA ILE A 82 -6.46 18.19 -7.99
C ILE A 82 -5.25 17.28 -8.14
N LEU A 83 -4.52 17.37 -9.27
CA LEU A 83 -3.33 16.53 -9.50
C LEU A 83 -2.25 16.77 -8.45
N LEU A 84 -1.93 18.03 -8.16
CA LEU A 84 -0.94 18.37 -7.14
C LEU A 84 -1.36 17.87 -5.75
N PHE A 85 -2.63 18.03 -5.39
CA PHE A 85 -3.15 17.56 -4.11
C PHE A 85 -3.05 16.03 -4.00
N VAL A 86 -3.48 15.29 -5.03
CA VAL A 86 -3.45 13.83 -5.05
C VAL A 86 -2.02 13.30 -5.06
N PHE A 87 -1.09 14.01 -5.67
CA PHE A 87 0.33 13.71 -5.58
C PHE A 87 0.86 13.83 -4.14
N ILE A 88 0.59 14.97 -3.49
CA ILE A 88 1.06 15.23 -2.12
C ILE A 88 0.42 14.27 -1.12
N ILE A 89 -0.89 14.00 -1.24
CA ILE A 89 -1.58 13.08 -0.34
C ILE A 89 -1.05 11.64 -0.53
N GLY A 90 -0.71 11.24 -1.76
CA GLY A 90 -0.09 9.95 -2.02
C GLY A 90 1.23 9.77 -1.27
N ILE A 91 2.10 10.78 -1.31
CA ILE A 91 3.35 10.77 -0.54
C ILE A 91 3.06 10.68 0.96
N ALA A 92 2.12 11.50 1.46
CA ALA A 92 1.76 11.53 2.88
C ALA A 92 1.19 10.18 3.38
N ILE A 93 0.40 9.49 2.56
CA ILE A 93 -0.16 8.17 2.87
C ILE A 93 0.97 7.15 3.07
N ILE A 94 1.94 7.09 2.17
CA ILE A 94 3.08 6.16 2.30
C ILE A 94 3.92 6.49 3.53
N MET A 95 4.13 7.77 3.82
CA MET A 95 4.86 8.17 5.03
C MET A 95 4.12 7.79 6.32
N ALA A 96 2.79 7.69 6.27
CA ALA A 96 1.96 7.26 7.39
C ALA A 96 1.78 5.72 7.47
N GLU A 97 2.16 4.98 6.42
CA GLU A 97 1.94 3.54 6.33
C GLU A 97 2.97 2.77 7.20
N PRO A 98 2.55 2.13 8.30
CA PRO A 98 3.47 1.43 9.20
C PRO A 98 4.19 0.27 8.50
N ASN A 99 3.54 -0.40 7.56
CA ASN A 99 4.13 -1.56 6.89
C ASN A 99 5.34 -1.15 6.03
N ILE A 100 5.32 0.04 5.42
CA ILE A 100 6.46 0.57 4.65
C ILE A 100 7.64 0.87 5.58
N MET A 101 7.38 1.32 6.81
CA MET A 101 8.44 1.53 7.80
C MET A 101 9.11 0.21 8.18
N VAL A 102 8.34 -0.86 8.35
CA VAL A 102 8.88 -2.20 8.63
C VAL A 102 9.67 -2.74 7.42
N LEU A 103 9.12 -2.61 6.21
CA LEU A 103 9.81 -3.03 4.98
C LEU A 103 11.15 -2.29 4.80
N SER A 104 11.18 -0.98 5.07
CA SER A 104 12.41 -0.20 4.95
C SER A 104 13.51 -0.67 5.91
N GLU A 105 13.14 -1.23 7.07
CA GLU A 105 14.10 -1.87 7.99
C GLU A 105 14.58 -3.21 7.44
N GLN A 106 13.67 -4.03 6.91
CA GLN A 106 14.01 -5.31 6.27
C GLN A 106 14.97 -5.13 5.10
N ILE A 107 14.75 -4.12 4.27
CA ILE A 107 15.62 -3.82 3.12
C ILE A 107 17.01 -3.38 3.60
N GLY A 108 17.11 -2.62 4.70
CA GLY A 108 18.40 -2.27 5.30
C GLY A 108 19.23 -3.48 5.74
N TYR A 109 18.58 -4.56 6.21
CA TYR A 109 19.28 -5.80 6.55
C TYR A 109 19.80 -6.56 5.32
N VAL A 110 19.11 -6.48 4.18
CA VAL A 110 19.44 -7.24 2.96
C VAL A 110 20.40 -6.48 2.04
N ALA A 111 20.17 -5.19 1.83
CA ALA A 111 20.92 -4.38 0.87
C ALA A 111 22.24 -3.81 1.44
N GLY A 112 22.52 -4.04 2.73
CA GLY A 112 23.53 -3.28 3.46
C GLY A 112 23.15 -1.80 3.59
N ASP A 113 23.92 -1.03 4.36
CA ASP A 113 23.62 0.38 4.69
C ASP A 113 23.67 1.37 3.49
N ALA A 114 23.62 0.85 2.26
CA ALA A 114 23.68 1.59 1.00
C ALA A 114 22.42 2.44 0.75
N ILE A 115 21.26 2.02 1.24
CA ILE A 115 19.98 2.73 1.07
C ILE A 115 19.41 3.09 2.43
N SER A 116 19.31 4.40 2.68
CA SER A 116 18.68 4.88 3.91
C SER A 116 17.16 4.67 3.89
N LYS A 117 16.60 4.36 5.07
CA LYS A 117 15.15 4.25 5.30
C LYS A 117 14.36 5.42 4.73
N ILE A 118 14.84 6.65 4.93
CA ILE A 118 14.14 7.85 4.46
C ILE A 118 14.10 7.97 2.94
N VAL A 119 15.19 7.58 2.25
CA VAL A 119 15.24 7.58 0.79
C VAL A 119 14.23 6.59 0.23
N LEU A 120 14.18 5.37 0.79
CA LEU A 120 13.23 4.36 0.35
C LEU A 120 11.77 4.81 0.53
N ILE A 121 11.42 5.30 1.72
CA ILE A 121 10.06 5.79 2.02
C ILE A 121 9.68 6.93 1.05
N THR A 122 10.61 7.83 0.78
CA THR A 122 10.37 8.98 -0.10
C THR A 122 10.19 8.54 -1.55
N PHE A 123 11.04 7.63 -2.06
CA PHE A 123 10.90 7.09 -3.42
C PHE A 123 9.58 6.34 -3.60
N VAL A 124 9.22 5.48 -2.65
CA VAL A 124 7.94 4.75 -2.68
C VAL A 124 6.76 5.73 -2.61
N GLY A 125 6.85 6.75 -1.77
CA GLY A 125 5.83 7.80 -1.64
C GLY A 125 5.63 8.58 -2.94
N VAL A 126 6.74 8.99 -3.58
CA VAL A 126 6.70 9.67 -4.88
C VAL A 126 6.12 8.75 -5.95
N GLY A 127 6.52 7.47 -5.97
CA GLY A 127 5.98 6.46 -6.87
C GLY A 127 4.46 6.33 -6.74
N LEU A 128 3.95 6.18 -5.52
CA LEU A 128 2.52 6.11 -5.27
C LEU A 128 1.80 7.41 -5.68
N GLY A 129 2.34 8.57 -5.29
CA GLY A 129 1.77 9.87 -5.64
C GLY A 129 1.65 10.08 -7.15
N LEU A 130 2.70 9.74 -7.92
CA LEU A 130 2.69 9.81 -9.38
C LEU A 130 1.62 8.90 -9.99
N PHE A 131 1.49 7.68 -9.48
CA PHE A 131 0.50 6.74 -9.99
C PHE A 131 -0.94 7.09 -9.60
N LEU A 132 -1.15 7.74 -8.46
CA LEU A 132 -2.46 8.33 -8.14
C LEU A 132 -2.81 9.47 -9.10
N VAL A 133 -1.85 10.32 -9.46
CA VAL A 133 -2.04 11.34 -10.51
C VAL A 133 -2.42 10.69 -11.84
N ILE A 134 -1.70 9.63 -12.24
CA ILE A 134 -2.03 8.86 -13.45
C ILE A 134 -3.45 8.28 -13.35
N ALA A 135 -3.88 7.79 -12.18
CA ALA A 135 -5.23 7.28 -11.97
C ALA A 135 -6.30 8.36 -12.17
N VAL A 136 -6.10 9.56 -11.64
CA VAL A 136 -7.01 10.70 -11.83
C VAL A 136 -7.06 11.11 -13.30
N VAL A 137 -5.91 11.25 -13.96
CA VAL A 137 -5.83 11.59 -15.38
C VAL A 137 -6.51 10.53 -16.24
N ARG A 138 -6.31 9.25 -15.92
CA ARG A 138 -6.94 8.11 -16.60
C ARG A 138 -8.47 8.17 -16.52
N VAL A 139 -9.03 8.48 -15.34
CA VAL A 139 -10.48 8.66 -15.16
C VAL A 139 -10.99 9.86 -15.96
N PHE A 140 -10.29 10.99 -15.90
CA PHE A 140 -10.67 12.20 -16.64
C PHE A 140 -10.67 11.99 -18.17
N LEU A 141 -9.68 11.28 -18.70
CA LEU A 141 -9.57 10.96 -20.12
C LEU A 141 -10.43 9.77 -20.56
N GLY A 142 -11.11 9.07 -19.64
CA GLY A 142 -11.90 7.89 -19.94
C GLY A 142 -11.08 6.69 -20.45
N VAL A 143 -9.79 6.61 -20.09
CA VAL A 143 -8.89 5.55 -20.57
C VAL A 143 -9.19 4.23 -19.83
N PRO A 144 -9.39 3.10 -20.55
CA PRO A 144 -9.57 1.80 -19.89
C PRO A 144 -8.36 1.39 -19.04
N LEU A 145 -8.60 0.93 -17.81
CA LEU A 145 -7.56 0.52 -16.85
C LEU A 145 -6.55 -0.47 -17.45
N LYS A 146 -7.04 -1.41 -18.25
CA LYS A 146 -6.24 -2.46 -18.90
C LYS A 146 -5.04 -1.91 -19.68
N TYR A 147 -5.16 -0.75 -20.33
CA TYR A 147 -4.06 -0.19 -21.13
C TYR A 147 -2.97 0.40 -20.24
N VAL A 148 -3.36 1.07 -19.14
CA VAL A 148 -2.41 1.63 -18.19
C VAL A 148 -1.68 0.52 -17.43
N LEU A 149 -2.41 -0.52 -17.01
CA LEU A 149 -1.80 -1.69 -16.38
C LEU A 149 -0.85 -2.41 -17.34
N LEU A 150 -1.27 -2.65 -18.59
CA LEU A 150 -0.41 -3.29 -19.59
C LEU A 150 0.88 -2.50 -19.79
N ALA A 151 0.80 -1.18 -19.95
CA ALA A 151 1.98 -0.32 -20.07
C ALA A 151 2.86 -0.38 -18.82
N GLY A 152 2.27 -0.34 -17.63
CA GLY A 152 2.97 -0.46 -16.36
C GLY A 152 3.71 -1.79 -16.21
N TYR A 153 3.05 -2.92 -16.51
CA TYR A 153 3.68 -4.24 -16.43
C TYR A 153 4.77 -4.44 -17.48
N VAL A 154 4.58 -3.94 -18.69
CA VAL A 154 5.65 -3.94 -19.71
C VAL A 154 6.88 -3.18 -19.19
N LEU A 155 6.66 -2.03 -18.54
CA LEU A 155 7.75 -1.27 -17.93
C LEU A 155 8.42 -2.02 -16.77
N VAL A 156 7.63 -2.67 -15.90
CA VAL A 156 8.16 -3.52 -14.81
C VAL A 156 9.04 -4.64 -15.37
N PHE A 157 8.58 -5.37 -16.39
CA PHE A 157 9.36 -6.46 -16.99
C PHE A 157 10.61 -5.95 -17.71
N ALA A 158 10.51 -4.81 -18.41
CA ALA A 158 11.66 -4.19 -19.06
C ALA A 158 12.71 -3.73 -18.03
N LEU A 159 12.28 -3.06 -16.96
CA LEU A 159 13.17 -2.62 -15.88
C LEU A 159 13.78 -3.80 -15.12
N SER A 160 13.03 -4.89 -14.93
CA SER A 160 13.52 -6.08 -14.23
C SER A 160 14.80 -6.68 -14.85
N TYR A 161 15.11 -6.40 -16.11
CA TYR A 161 16.38 -6.82 -16.74
C TYR A 161 17.58 -6.00 -16.26
N PHE A 162 17.36 -4.73 -15.88
CA PHE A 162 18.40 -3.81 -15.43
C PHE A 162 18.56 -3.77 -13.91
N VAL A 163 17.55 -4.22 -13.17
CA VAL A 163 17.52 -4.23 -11.71
C VAL A 163 18.35 -5.41 -11.17
N PRO A 164 19.15 -5.23 -10.12
CA PRO A 164 19.89 -6.33 -9.50
C PRO A 164 18.96 -7.41 -8.96
N PRO A 165 19.38 -8.69 -8.94
CA PRO A 165 18.51 -9.81 -8.54
C PRO A 165 17.89 -9.64 -7.15
N ASP A 166 18.60 -9.01 -6.20
CA ASP A 166 18.13 -8.83 -4.83
C ASP A 166 17.03 -7.76 -4.72
N PHE A 167 17.00 -6.78 -5.64
CA PHE A 167 16.01 -5.69 -5.64
C PHE A 167 14.69 -6.07 -6.31
N VAL A 168 14.68 -7.09 -7.17
CA VAL A 168 13.46 -7.51 -7.86
C VAL A 168 12.42 -8.01 -6.84
N PRO A 169 12.68 -8.98 -5.95
CA PRO A 169 11.72 -9.41 -4.94
C PRO A 169 11.28 -8.25 -4.01
N LEU A 170 12.25 -7.43 -3.57
CA LEU A 170 11.97 -6.28 -2.71
C LEU A 170 11.03 -5.27 -3.34
N SER A 171 11.12 -5.06 -4.66
CA SER A 171 10.22 -4.17 -5.38
C SER A 171 8.78 -4.67 -5.41
N PHE A 172 8.58 -5.98 -5.56
CA PHE A 172 7.24 -6.58 -5.53
C PHE A 172 6.66 -6.57 -4.11
N ASP A 173 7.48 -6.81 -3.10
CA ASP A 173 7.08 -6.65 -1.70
C ASP A 173 6.68 -5.20 -1.40
N ALA A 174 7.43 -4.21 -1.91
CA ALA A 174 7.06 -2.80 -1.76
C ALA A 174 5.68 -2.48 -2.37
N GLY A 175 5.33 -3.08 -3.51
CA GLY A 175 4.00 -2.97 -4.09
C GLY A 175 2.90 -3.52 -3.17
N GLY A 176 3.10 -4.72 -2.63
CA GLY A 176 2.15 -5.36 -1.72
C GLY A 176 2.02 -4.64 -0.38
N VAL A 177 3.14 -4.21 0.18
CA VAL A 177 3.22 -3.46 1.45
C VAL A 177 2.59 -2.07 1.31
N ALA A 178 2.77 -1.41 0.16
CA ALA A 178 2.13 -0.13 -0.13
C ALA A 178 0.61 -0.26 -0.26
N THR A 179 0.07 -1.44 -0.60
CA THR A 179 -1.36 -1.73 -0.45
C THR A 179 -1.74 -2.11 0.99
N GLY A 180 -1.25 -1.33 1.94
CA GLY A 180 -1.42 -1.57 3.36
C GLY A 180 -2.82 -1.25 3.92
N PRO A 181 -3.05 -1.58 5.19
CA PRO A 181 -4.30 -1.38 5.90
C PRO A 181 -4.71 0.09 6.02
N LEU A 182 -3.79 1.04 5.86
CA LEU A 182 -4.09 2.47 5.81
C LEU A 182 -4.31 2.93 4.36
N THR A 183 -3.40 2.55 3.47
CA THR A 183 -3.38 3.05 2.09
C THR A 183 -4.59 2.62 1.27
N VAL A 184 -4.95 1.33 1.30
CA VAL A 184 -6.05 0.79 0.49
C VAL A 184 -7.40 1.46 0.77
N PRO A 185 -7.91 1.51 2.02
CA PRO A 185 -9.21 2.12 2.28
C PRO A 185 -9.22 3.60 1.94
N PHE A 186 -8.14 4.33 2.21
CA PHE A 186 -8.08 5.77 1.88
C PHE A 186 -8.03 6.02 0.37
N VAL A 187 -7.18 5.31 -0.36
CA VAL A 187 -7.05 5.45 -1.83
C VAL A 187 -8.34 5.03 -2.53
N MET A 188 -9.00 3.95 -2.08
CA MET A 188 -10.32 3.58 -2.59
C MET A 188 -11.35 4.67 -2.33
N ALA A 189 -11.45 5.15 -1.09
CA ALA A 189 -12.39 6.19 -0.71
C ALA A 189 -12.20 7.47 -1.55
N LEU A 190 -10.94 7.90 -1.70
CA LEU A 190 -10.57 9.02 -2.55
C LEU A 190 -10.97 8.79 -4.01
N GLY A 191 -10.68 7.59 -4.56
CA GLY A 191 -11.03 7.22 -5.91
C GLY A 191 -12.55 7.18 -6.16
N VAL A 192 -13.33 6.62 -5.22
CA VAL A 192 -14.80 6.65 -5.24
C VAL A 192 -15.30 8.09 -5.24
N GLY A 193 -14.80 8.94 -4.33
CA GLY A 193 -15.20 10.34 -4.27
C GLY A 193 -14.91 11.08 -5.57
N ILE A 194 -13.69 10.96 -6.12
CA ILE A 194 -13.28 11.64 -7.35
C ILE A 194 -14.11 11.18 -8.55
N THR A 195 -14.28 9.87 -8.71
CA THR A 195 -15.01 9.28 -9.84
C THR A 195 -16.51 9.60 -9.79
N SER A 196 -17.09 9.72 -8.58
CA SER A 196 -18.50 10.09 -8.40
C SER A 196 -18.83 11.45 -9.02
N VAL A 197 -17.88 12.40 -8.99
CA VAL A 197 -18.04 13.75 -9.54
C VAL A 197 -17.65 13.81 -11.01
N ILE A 198 -16.52 13.20 -11.40
CA ILE A 198 -15.99 13.33 -12.77
C ILE A 198 -16.80 12.51 -13.78
N SER A 199 -17.13 11.26 -13.44
CA SER A 199 -17.71 10.31 -14.41
C SER A 199 -19.23 10.18 -14.29
N GLY A 200 -19.86 10.71 -13.22
CA GLY A 200 -21.30 10.60 -12.96
C GLY A 200 -21.82 9.17 -12.72
N LYS A 201 -20.98 8.15 -12.95
CA LYS A 201 -21.17 6.75 -12.65
C LYS A 201 -19.95 6.31 -11.85
N GLY A 202 -20.05 6.31 -10.52
CA GLY A 202 -19.04 5.72 -9.66
C GLY A 202 -19.01 4.21 -9.89
N THR A 203 -18.23 3.75 -10.87
CA THR A 203 -18.10 2.32 -11.11
C THR A 203 -17.05 1.77 -10.14
N LEU A 204 -17.39 0.68 -9.44
CA LEU A 204 -16.45 -0.08 -8.61
C LEU A 204 -15.12 -0.33 -9.36
N SER A 205 -15.21 -0.54 -10.68
CA SER A 205 -14.05 -0.79 -11.54
C SER A 205 -13.03 0.35 -11.55
N ASP A 206 -13.47 1.59 -11.40
CA ASP A 206 -12.56 2.73 -11.38
C ASP A 206 -11.86 2.88 -10.04
N SER A 207 -12.57 2.61 -8.93
CA SER A 207 -11.98 2.56 -7.58
C SER A 207 -10.93 1.46 -7.45
N PHE A 208 -11.19 0.27 -8.02
CA PHE A 208 -10.16 -0.78 -8.12
C PHE A 208 -8.99 -0.35 -9.00
N GLY A 209 -9.23 0.48 -10.01
CA GLY A 209 -8.18 1.07 -10.83
C GLY A 209 -7.23 1.97 -10.05
N PHE A 210 -7.73 2.75 -9.09
CA PHE A 210 -6.89 3.54 -8.19
C PHE A 210 -5.96 2.65 -7.37
N ILE A 211 -6.48 1.56 -6.79
CA ILE A 211 -5.66 0.61 -6.01
C ILE A 211 -4.60 -0.05 -6.89
N GLY A 212 -5.00 -0.55 -8.06
CA GLY A 212 -4.08 -1.25 -8.96
C GLY A 212 -2.93 -0.37 -9.43
N LEU A 213 -3.21 0.91 -9.73
CA LEU A 213 -2.19 1.87 -10.11
C LEU A 213 -1.34 2.29 -8.89
N SER A 214 -1.95 2.49 -7.72
CA SER A 214 -1.19 2.83 -6.50
C SER A 214 -0.23 1.74 -6.07
N ALA A 215 -0.49 0.47 -6.41
CA ALA A 215 0.43 -0.65 -6.17
C ALA A 215 1.61 -0.66 -7.16
N LEU A 216 1.38 -0.31 -8.43
CA LEU A 216 2.42 -0.30 -9.47
C LEU A 216 3.49 0.78 -9.25
N GLY A 217 3.11 1.95 -8.73
CA GLY A 217 4.04 3.05 -8.48
C GLY A 217 5.20 2.69 -7.54
N PRO A 218 4.93 2.16 -6.34
CA PRO A 218 5.93 1.62 -5.41
C PRO A 218 6.87 0.59 -6.03
N VAL A 219 6.35 -0.36 -6.82
CA VAL A 219 7.16 -1.38 -7.49
C VAL A 219 8.18 -0.72 -8.41
N LEU A 220 7.71 0.16 -9.29
CA LEU A 220 8.57 0.87 -10.22
C LEU A 220 9.55 1.81 -9.52
N ALA A 221 9.15 2.45 -8.42
CA ALA A 221 10.01 3.31 -7.64
C ALA A 221 11.19 2.55 -7.00
N VAL A 222 10.93 1.36 -6.43
CA VAL A 222 12.00 0.52 -5.85
C VAL A 222 12.88 -0.10 -6.93
N MET A 223 12.31 -0.49 -8.09
CA MET A 223 13.11 -0.93 -9.23
C MET A 223 14.06 0.18 -9.71
N LEU A 224 13.56 1.40 -9.89
CA LEU A 224 14.40 2.55 -10.26
C LEU A 224 15.47 2.83 -9.21
N LEU A 225 15.13 2.73 -7.93
CA LEU A 225 16.10 2.86 -6.84
C LEU A 225 17.21 1.81 -6.95
N GLY A 226 16.86 0.54 -7.22
CA GLY A 226 17.83 -0.54 -7.43
C GLY A 226 18.78 -0.29 -8.60
N VAL A 227 18.29 0.30 -9.69
CA VAL A 227 19.13 0.68 -10.85
C VAL A 227 20.06 1.86 -10.53
N ILE A 228 19.65 2.80 -9.68
CA ILE A 228 20.45 3.99 -9.34
C ILE A 228 21.55 3.67 -8.31
N TYR A 229 21.27 2.78 -7.37
CA TYR A 229 22.14 2.47 -6.23
C TYR A 229 23.05 1.24 -6.44
N THR A 230 23.10 0.70 -7.67
CA THR A 230 23.99 -0.39 -8.06
C THR A 230 24.94 0.07 -9.15
#